data_AF-A0A257MU90-F1
#
_entry.id   AF-A0A257MU90-F1
#
_cell.length_a   1.000
_cell.length_b   1.000
_cell.length_c   1.000
_cell.angle_alpha   90.00
_cell.angle_beta   90.00
_cell.angle_gamma   90.00
#
_symmetry.space_group_name_H-M   'P 1'
#
loop_
_entity.id
_entity.type
_entity.pdbx_description
1 polymer ?
#
loop_
_entity_poly.entity_id
_entity_poly.type
_entity_poly.pdbx_seq_one_letter_code
_entity_poly.pdbx_strand_id
1 'polypeptide(L)'
;MPPYDLPANQTQSGIKTRSSKEGVADNFNEIRFEDKKDSEEVYVHAEKDFNCVIENNETRKIGLDKKDAGDQTIEIHNNRTITLNEGNDTKTVKLGNHVINVNAGKSTIEAMTSIELKVGSNSIKIEQSGITINGVKIDIKATTTLDAKGLATTVSADGILTLKGSMTMIN
;
A
#
# COMPACT_ATOMS: atom_id res chain seq x y z
N MET A 1 -17.03 -37.33 -17.73
CA MET A 1 -15.69 -36.89 -18.16
C MET A 1 -14.90 -36.53 -16.91
N PRO A 2 -13.59 -36.83 -16.81
CA PRO A 2 -12.77 -36.33 -15.71
C PRO A 2 -12.83 -34.78 -15.64
N PRO A 3 -12.57 -34.18 -14.46
CA PRO A 3 -12.58 -32.72 -14.30
C PRO A 3 -11.47 -32.02 -15.10
N TYR A 4 -10.43 -32.75 -15.49
CA TYR A 4 -9.31 -32.27 -16.29
C TYR A 4 -9.14 -33.17 -17.52
N ASP A 5 -8.92 -32.57 -18.69
CA ASP A 5 -8.83 -33.32 -19.94
C ASP A 5 -7.61 -34.24 -19.95
N LEU A 6 -7.84 -35.53 -20.21
CA LEU A 6 -6.80 -36.55 -20.29
C LEU A 6 -6.53 -36.93 -21.76
N PRO A 7 -5.27 -37.24 -22.13
CA PRO A 7 -4.08 -37.36 -21.27
C PRO A 7 -3.31 -36.04 -21.06
N ALA A 8 -3.74 -34.94 -21.66
CA ALA A 8 -2.99 -33.67 -21.68
C ALA A 8 -2.65 -33.16 -20.27
N ASN A 9 -3.58 -33.29 -19.32
CA ASN A 9 -3.45 -32.82 -17.95
C ASN A 9 -3.21 -33.96 -16.95
N GLN A 10 -2.47 -35.00 -17.34
CA GLN A 10 -2.22 -36.17 -16.49
C GLN A 10 -1.45 -35.89 -15.19
N THR A 11 -0.81 -34.72 -15.09
CA THR A 11 -0.09 -34.25 -13.90
C THR A 11 -0.95 -33.38 -12.98
N GLN A 12 -2.21 -33.12 -13.34
CA GLN A 12 -3.15 -32.37 -12.50
C GLN A 12 -3.93 -33.31 -11.59
N SER A 13 -4.05 -32.91 -10.33
CA SER A 13 -4.86 -33.60 -9.33
C SER A 13 -5.66 -32.59 -8.50
N GLY A 14 -6.79 -32.99 -7.92
CA GLY A 14 -7.57 -32.07 -7.10
C GLY A 14 -9.04 -32.45 -6.94
N ILE A 15 -9.78 -31.52 -6.34
CA ILE A 15 -11.22 -31.62 -6.11
C ILE A 15 -11.88 -30.42 -6.76
N LYS A 16 -12.78 -30.69 -7.72
CA LYS A 16 -13.63 -29.69 -8.36
C LYS A 16 -15.08 -30.00 -8.08
N THR A 17 -15.78 -29.04 -7.47
CA THR A 17 -17.20 -29.16 -7.13
C THR A 17 -18.07 -28.51 -8.21
N ARG A 18 -19.39 -28.48 -8.03
CA ARG A 18 -20.32 -27.73 -8.87
C ARG A 18 -21.44 -27.19 -8.00
N SER A 19 -21.84 -25.95 -8.24
CA SER A 19 -23.02 -25.39 -7.58
C SER A 19 -24.25 -26.27 -7.83
N SER A 20 -25.03 -26.53 -6.79
CA SER A 20 -26.17 -27.46 -6.86
C SER A 20 -27.44 -26.79 -7.42
N LYS A 21 -28.41 -27.62 -7.81
CA LYS A 21 -29.69 -27.30 -8.47
C LYS A 21 -29.56 -26.70 -9.88
N GLU A 22 -28.80 -25.63 -10.04
CA GLU A 22 -28.74 -24.86 -11.31
C GLU A 22 -27.31 -24.44 -11.72
N GLY A 23 -26.26 -25.03 -11.11
CA GLY A 23 -24.87 -24.68 -11.46
C GLY A 23 -24.46 -25.14 -12.85
N VAL A 24 -23.96 -24.20 -13.66
CA VAL A 24 -23.35 -24.50 -14.97
C VAL A 24 -21.85 -24.79 -14.82
N ALA A 25 -21.15 -25.05 -15.94
CA ALA A 25 -19.73 -25.42 -15.94
C ALA A 25 -18.83 -24.42 -15.22
N ASP A 26 -19.22 -23.14 -15.26
CA ASP A 26 -18.45 -22.04 -14.69
C ASP A 26 -18.71 -21.87 -13.19
N ASN A 27 -19.74 -22.51 -12.61
CA ASN A 27 -20.07 -22.37 -11.18
C ASN A 27 -19.45 -23.49 -10.34
N PHE A 28 -18.27 -23.27 -9.79
CA PHE A 28 -17.54 -24.31 -9.05
C PHE A 28 -16.58 -23.77 -8.00
N ASN A 29 -16.32 -24.57 -6.97
CA ASN A 29 -15.13 -24.41 -6.13
C ASN A 29 -14.09 -25.45 -6.54
N GLU A 30 -12.81 -25.09 -6.53
CA GLU A 30 -11.70 -25.95 -6.94
C GLU A 30 -10.51 -25.81 -6.00
N ILE A 31 -9.91 -26.94 -5.64
CA ILE A 31 -8.54 -27.01 -5.15
C ILE A 31 -7.81 -27.95 -6.11
N ARG A 32 -6.84 -27.43 -6.84
CA ARG A 32 -6.06 -28.17 -7.83
C ARG A 32 -4.57 -28.02 -7.57
N PHE A 33 -3.86 -29.13 -7.77
CA PHE A 33 -2.41 -29.23 -7.77
C PHE A 33 -1.95 -29.57 -9.18
N GLU A 34 -0.97 -28.84 -9.69
CA GLU A 34 -0.23 -29.15 -10.92
C GLU A 34 1.18 -29.58 -10.52
N ASP A 35 1.56 -30.80 -10.87
CA ASP A 35 2.86 -31.39 -10.57
C ASP A 35 3.77 -31.49 -11.81
N LYS A 36 3.41 -30.79 -12.90
CA LYS A 36 4.30 -30.64 -14.05
C LYS A 36 5.53 -29.86 -13.62
N LYS A 37 6.68 -30.54 -13.71
CA LYS A 37 7.99 -29.99 -13.38
C LYS A 37 8.21 -28.61 -14.03
N ASP A 38 8.70 -27.67 -13.22
CA ASP A 38 8.99 -26.27 -13.59
C ASP A 38 7.73 -25.45 -13.97
N SER A 39 6.54 -25.96 -13.64
CA SER A 39 5.24 -25.31 -13.85
C SER A 39 4.27 -25.68 -12.72
N GLU A 40 4.80 -25.97 -11.53
CA GLU A 40 4.00 -26.42 -10.40
C GLU A 40 3.07 -25.30 -9.89
N GLU A 41 1.82 -25.66 -9.60
CA GLU A 41 0.79 -24.71 -9.16
C GLU A 41 -0.08 -25.31 -8.07
N VAL A 42 -0.46 -24.48 -7.09
CA VAL A 42 -1.63 -24.72 -6.24
C VAL A 42 -2.69 -23.68 -6.61
N TYR A 43 -3.80 -24.13 -7.18
CA TYR A 43 -4.92 -23.28 -7.55
C TYR A 43 -6.07 -23.47 -6.56
N VAL A 44 -6.54 -22.37 -6.00
CA VAL A 44 -7.71 -22.33 -5.11
C VAL A 44 -8.73 -21.38 -5.71
N HIS A 45 -9.91 -21.91 -6.02
CA HIS A 45 -11.05 -21.14 -6.52
C HIS A 45 -12.24 -21.28 -5.58
N ALA A 46 -12.79 -20.14 -5.17
CA ALA A 46 -14.08 -20.07 -4.50
C ALA A 46 -15.05 -19.32 -5.42
N GLU A 47 -16.18 -19.95 -5.74
CA GLU A 47 -17.19 -19.39 -6.65
C GLU A 47 -17.78 -18.07 -6.14
N LYS A 48 -17.82 -17.89 -4.82
CA LYS A 48 -18.47 -16.75 -4.18
C LYS A 48 -17.67 -16.21 -3.00
N ASP A 49 -17.72 -16.90 -1.88
CA ASP A 49 -17.12 -16.46 -0.62
C ASP A 49 -15.98 -17.41 -0.22
N PHE A 50 -14.79 -16.86 0.03
CA PHE A 50 -13.66 -17.59 0.62
C PHE A 50 -13.36 -17.04 2.01
N ASN A 51 -13.74 -17.79 3.04
CA ASN A 51 -13.45 -17.44 4.42
C ASN A 51 -12.19 -18.20 4.89
N CYS A 52 -11.12 -17.46 5.16
CA CYS A 52 -9.91 -17.99 5.78
C CYS A 52 -9.81 -17.43 7.21
N VAL A 53 -10.03 -18.29 8.20
CA VAL A 53 -9.97 -17.93 9.62
C VAL A 53 -8.76 -18.61 10.24
N ILE A 54 -7.89 -17.81 10.86
CA ILE A 54 -6.67 -18.29 11.53
C ILE A 54 -6.74 -17.83 12.99
N GLU A 55 -6.87 -18.81 13.90
CA GLU A 55 -7.06 -18.55 15.34
C GLU A 55 -5.78 -18.13 16.08
N ASN A 56 -4.63 -18.20 15.43
CA ASN A 56 -3.35 -17.88 16.05
C ASN A 56 -2.42 -17.14 15.10
N ASN A 57 -1.64 -17.86 14.29
CA ASN A 57 -0.63 -17.27 13.43
C ASN A 57 -0.78 -17.71 11.98
N GLU A 58 -0.88 -16.74 11.07
CA GLU A 58 -0.65 -16.96 9.65
C GLU A 58 0.76 -16.47 9.30
N THR A 59 1.52 -17.25 8.53
CA THR A 59 2.79 -16.80 7.95
C THR A 59 2.76 -17.10 6.48
N ARG A 60 2.88 -16.05 5.64
CA ARG A 60 3.00 -16.18 4.20
C ARG A 60 4.37 -15.70 3.74
N LYS A 61 5.11 -16.57 3.06
CA LYS A 61 6.42 -16.27 2.47
C LYS A 61 6.35 -16.54 0.98
N ILE A 62 6.77 -15.57 0.17
CA ILE A 62 6.75 -15.61 -1.29
C ILE A 62 8.16 -15.29 -1.77
N GLY A 63 8.71 -16.10 -2.69
CA GLY A 63 10.09 -15.94 -3.19
C GLY A 63 11.15 -16.23 -2.13
N LEU A 64 11.48 -17.51 -1.90
CA LEU A 64 12.54 -17.92 -0.97
C LEU A 64 13.89 -18.02 -1.69
N ASP A 65 14.99 -17.71 -0.99
CA ASP A 65 16.38 -17.61 -1.47
C ASP A 65 16.93 -18.78 -2.33
N LYS A 66 16.25 -19.93 -2.37
CA LYS A 66 16.63 -21.12 -3.14
C LYS A 66 15.83 -21.32 -4.43
N LYS A 67 14.95 -20.38 -4.79
CA LYS A 67 14.13 -20.38 -6.03
C LYS A 67 14.13 -18.98 -6.66
N ASP A 68 13.51 -18.86 -7.83
CA ASP A 68 13.32 -17.59 -8.52
C ASP A 68 12.62 -16.54 -7.63
N ALA A 69 12.83 -15.27 -7.94
CA ALA A 69 12.14 -14.16 -7.28
C ALA A 69 10.62 -14.38 -7.40
N GLY A 70 9.93 -14.32 -6.27
CA GLY A 70 8.47 -14.47 -6.23
C GLY A 70 7.80 -13.11 -6.17
N ASP A 71 6.73 -12.95 -6.95
CA ASP A 71 5.91 -11.74 -6.96
C ASP A 71 4.62 -11.94 -6.17
N GLN A 72 4.09 -10.83 -5.63
CA GLN A 72 2.74 -10.79 -5.06
C GLN A 72 1.94 -9.66 -5.71
N THR A 73 0.85 -10.02 -6.37
CA THR A 73 -0.16 -9.08 -6.88
C THR A 73 -1.44 -9.23 -6.09
N ILE A 74 -2.02 -8.11 -5.67
CA ILE A 74 -3.32 -8.05 -4.99
C ILE A 74 -4.20 -7.08 -5.78
N GLU A 75 -5.25 -7.60 -6.39
CA GLU A 75 -6.26 -6.84 -7.12
C GLU A 75 -7.61 -6.95 -6.40
N ILE A 76 -8.24 -5.81 -6.15
CA ILE A 76 -9.52 -5.72 -5.42
C ILE A 76 -10.41 -4.77 -6.19
N HIS A 77 -11.56 -5.25 -6.67
CA HIS A 77 -12.48 -4.48 -7.51
C HIS A 77 -13.37 -3.50 -6.74
N ASN A 78 -13.53 -3.72 -5.44
CA ASN A 78 -14.37 -2.89 -4.58
C ASN A 78 -13.55 -2.39 -3.38
N ASN A 79 -13.86 -2.85 -2.16
CA ASN A 79 -13.28 -2.27 -0.94
C ASN A 79 -12.22 -3.18 -0.31
N ARG A 80 -11.18 -2.56 0.24
CA ARG A 80 -10.22 -3.17 1.17
C ARG A 80 -10.30 -2.43 2.51
N THR A 81 -10.55 -3.17 3.58
CA THR A 81 -10.49 -2.66 4.96
C THR A 81 -9.43 -3.44 5.73
N ILE A 82 -8.60 -2.73 6.50
CA ILE A 82 -7.61 -3.31 7.41
C ILE A 82 -7.85 -2.69 8.77
N THR A 83 -8.03 -3.52 9.79
CA THR A 83 -8.18 -3.10 11.18
C THR A 83 -7.13 -3.80 12.02
N LEU A 84 -6.34 -3.03 12.78
CA LEU A 84 -5.41 -3.53 13.77
C LEU A 84 -5.86 -3.01 15.14
N ASN A 85 -6.31 -3.90 16.02
CA ASN A 85 -6.83 -3.50 17.33
C ASN A 85 -5.70 -3.09 18.29
N GLU A 86 -4.57 -3.79 18.21
CA GLU A 86 -3.42 -3.61 19.08
C GLU A 86 -2.12 -3.88 18.31
N GLY A 87 -1.00 -3.31 18.76
CA GLY A 87 0.33 -3.55 18.17
C GLY A 87 0.74 -2.54 17.09
N ASN A 88 1.69 -2.94 16.24
CA ASN A 88 2.31 -2.08 15.24
C ASN A 88 2.12 -2.65 13.82
N ASP A 89 1.81 -1.77 12.86
CA ASP A 89 1.92 -2.08 11.42
C ASP A 89 3.25 -1.52 10.89
N THR A 90 4.10 -2.39 10.34
CA THR A 90 5.44 -2.02 9.85
C THR A 90 5.64 -2.49 8.42
N LYS A 91 6.06 -1.57 7.56
CA LYS A 91 6.37 -1.84 6.15
C LYS A 91 7.79 -1.42 5.80
N THR A 92 8.55 -2.35 5.22
CA THR A 92 9.94 -2.14 4.83
C THR A 92 10.14 -2.48 3.35
N VAL A 93 10.68 -1.52 2.58
CA VAL A 93 11.13 -1.71 1.20
C VAL A 93 12.64 -1.54 1.17
N LYS A 94 13.38 -2.65 0.99
CA LYS A 94 14.86 -2.62 1.01
C LYS A 94 15.45 -2.03 -0.27
N LEU A 95 14.82 -2.33 -1.41
CA LEU A 95 15.21 -1.86 -2.73
C LEU A 95 13.94 -1.55 -3.52
N GLY A 96 13.95 -0.44 -4.28
CA GLY A 96 12.82 -0.01 -5.11
C GLY A 96 12.08 1.20 -4.54
N ASN A 97 10.86 1.42 -5.04
CA ASN A 97 10.06 2.61 -4.76
C ASN A 97 8.78 2.26 -4.01
N HIS A 98 8.28 3.19 -3.18
CA HIS A 98 6.93 3.14 -2.63
C HIS A 98 6.08 4.24 -3.26
N VAL A 99 5.05 3.86 -4.01
CA VAL A 99 4.15 4.78 -4.73
C VAL A 99 2.71 4.60 -4.22
N ILE A 100 2.02 5.70 -3.96
CA ILE A 100 0.60 5.75 -3.60
C ILE A 100 -0.12 6.68 -4.59
N ASN A 101 -1.09 6.17 -5.34
CA ASN A 101 -1.90 6.93 -6.29
C ASN A 101 -3.37 6.89 -5.87
N VAL A 102 -4.01 8.06 -5.77
CA VAL A 102 -5.45 8.21 -5.48
C VAL A 102 -6.05 9.10 -6.57
N ASN A 103 -6.63 8.50 -7.62
CA ASN A 103 -6.97 9.22 -8.86
C ASN A 103 -8.17 10.18 -8.72
N ALA A 104 -9.20 9.80 -7.96
CA ALA A 104 -10.43 10.59 -7.84
C ALA A 104 -10.84 10.88 -6.38
N GLY A 105 -10.19 10.23 -5.41
CA GLY A 105 -10.58 10.26 -4.00
C GLY A 105 -9.70 11.17 -3.14
N LYS A 106 -9.80 10.97 -1.82
CA LYS A 106 -9.02 11.67 -0.79
C LYS A 106 -8.02 10.70 -0.15
N SER A 107 -6.80 11.17 0.11
CA SER A 107 -5.86 10.51 1.03
C SER A 107 -5.89 11.25 2.39
N THR A 108 -6.10 10.53 3.49
CA THR A 108 -6.11 11.09 4.85
C THR A 108 -5.15 10.30 5.73
N ILE A 109 -4.31 11.00 6.48
CA ILE A 109 -3.45 10.45 7.53
C ILE A 109 -3.78 11.19 8.80
N GLU A 110 -4.20 10.47 9.83
CA GLU A 110 -4.55 11.01 11.15
C GLU A 110 -3.78 10.24 12.21
N ALA A 111 -3.18 10.96 13.16
CA ALA A 111 -2.45 10.39 14.28
C ALA A 111 -2.65 11.28 15.51
N MET A 112 -2.80 10.66 16.68
CA MET A 112 -2.97 11.40 17.94
C MET A 112 -1.67 12.02 18.46
N THR A 113 -0.53 11.42 18.16
CA THR A 113 0.78 11.85 18.70
C THR A 113 1.57 12.66 17.69
N SER A 114 1.95 12.05 16.57
CA SER A 114 2.75 12.72 15.53
C SER A 114 2.65 12.07 14.15
N ILE A 115 2.87 12.86 13.11
CA ILE A 115 3.15 12.41 11.73
C ILE A 115 4.51 12.97 11.33
N GLU A 116 5.43 12.12 10.86
CA GLU A 116 6.77 12.55 10.40
C GLU A 116 7.07 12.03 8.98
N LEU A 117 7.49 12.94 8.09
CA LEU A 117 8.03 12.63 6.77
C LEU A 117 9.51 13.01 6.76
N LYS A 118 10.42 12.06 6.54
CA LYS A 118 11.87 12.28 6.72
C LYS A 118 12.70 11.72 5.58
N VAL A 119 13.69 12.50 5.13
CA VAL A 119 14.71 12.09 4.17
C VAL A 119 16.07 12.61 4.64
N GLY A 120 16.89 11.72 5.21
CA GLY A 120 18.17 12.09 5.82
C GLY A 120 18.00 13.16 6.90
N SER A 121 18.57 14.35 6.68
CA SER A 121 18.48 15.52 7.57
C SER A 121 17.24 16.40 7.34
N ASN A 122 16.45 16.16 6.29
CA ASN A 122 15.24 16.95 6.00
C ASN A 122 14.02 16.26 6.63
N SER A 123 13.10 17.03 7.20
CA SER A 123 11.86 16.50 7.77
C SER A 123 10.68 17.48 7.73
N ILE A 124 9.48 16.91 7.68
CA ILE A 124 8.21 17.59 7.99
C ILE A 124 7.59 16.81 9.15
N LYS A 125 7.33 17.49 10.27
CA LYS A 125 6.76 16.89 11.47
C LYS A 125 5.50 17.62 11.89
N ILE A 126 4.43 16.88 12.13
CA ILE A 126 3.16 17.36 12.67
C ILE A 126 3.01 16.74 14.06
N GLU A 127 2.79 17.56 15.07
CA GLU A 127 2.57 17.17 16.46
C GLU A 127 1.39 17.95 17.02
N GLN A 128 0.95 17.60 18.23
CA GLN A 128 -0.11 18.36 18.92
C GLN A 128 0.24 19.84 19.13
N SER A 129 1.54 20.16 19.24
CA SER A 129 2.04 21.52 19.41
C SER A 129 2.10 22.34 18.11
N GLY A 130 2.02 21.70 16.94
CA GLY A 130 2.07 22.38 15.64
C GLY A 130 2.85 21.62 14.56
N ILE A 131 3.30 22.36 13.55
CA ILE A 131 3.99 21.82 12.37
C ILE A 131 5.40 22.39 12.31
N THR A 132 6.39 21.52 12.12
CA THR A 132 7.81 21.88 11.94
C THR A 132 8.30 21.39 10.58
N ILE A 133 8.99 22.25 9.83
CA ILE A 133 9.62 21.93 8.55
C ILE A 133 11.12 22.22 8.66
N ASN A 134 11.95 21.17 8.57
CA ASN A 134 13.40 21.26 8.61
C ASN A 134 13.98 20.84 7.26
N GLY A 135 14.89 21.64 6.72
CA GLY A 135 15.61 21.26 5.50
C GLY A 135 16.87 22.06 5.30
N VAL A 136 17.82 21.47 4.57
CA VAL A 136 19.06 22.18 4.15
C VAL A 136 18.72 23.36 3.23
N LYS A 137 17.66 23.21 2.44
CA LYS A 137 17.09 24.25 1.57
C LYS A 137 15.57 24.08 1.52
N ILE A 138 14.84 25.17 1.68
CA ILE A 138 13.38 25.21 1.53
C ILE A 138 13.04 26.25 0.47
N ASP A 139 12.54 25.80 -0.68
CA ASP A 139 12.04 26.68 -1.75
C ASP A 139 10.51 26.80 -1.62
N ILE A 140 10.00 27.99 -1.25
CA ILE A 140 8.56 28.28 -1.22
C ILE A 140 8.24 29.23 -2.37
N LYS A 141 7.40 28.79 -3.31
CA LYS A 141 7.00 29.58 -4.49
C LYS A 141 5.48 29.61 -4.58
N ALA A 142 4.90 30.81 -4.47
CA ALA A 142 3.48 31.05 -4.74
C ALA A 142 3.35 31.90 -6.01
N THR A 143 2.45 31.52 -6.92
CA THR A 143 2.24 32.23 -8.20
C THR A 143 1.27 33.39 -8.08
N THR A 144 0.36 33.35 -7.11
CA THR A 144 -0.62 34.42 -6.84
C THR A 144 -0.27 35.14 -5.54
N THR A 145 -0.43 34.46 -4.40
CA THR A 145 -0.24 35.03 -3.07
C THR A 145 0.33 33.97 -2.13
N LEU A 146 1.28 34.38 -1.28
CA LEU A 146 1.69 33.64 -0.08
C LEU A 146 1.30 34.49 1.14
N ASP A 147 0.33 34.01 1.93
CA ASP A 147 -0.07 34.64 3.19
C ASP A 147 0.61 33.94 4.37
N ALA A 148 1.32 34.69 5.21
CA ALA A 148 1.81 34.25 6.51
C ALA A 148 1.19 35.12 7.61
N LYS A 149 0.21 34.57 8.33
CA LYS A 149 -0.58 35.30 9.34
C LYS A 149 -0.58 34.52 10.64
N GLY A 150 -0.38 35.21 11.74
CA GLY A 150 -0.45 34.68 13.10
C GLY A 150 -0.51 35.84 14.10
N LEU A 151 -0.80 35.55 15.37
CA LEU A 151 -0.76 36.57 16.43
C LEU A 151 0.60 37.29 16.47
N ALA A 152 1.68 36.55 16.21
CA ALA A 152 3.01 37.06 15.94
C ALA A 152 3.62 36.27 14.76
N THR A 153 4.36 36.94 13.89
CA THR A 153 5.13 36.32 12.81
C THR A 153 6.56 36.83 12.88
N THR A 154 7.54 35.93 12.96
CA THR A 154 8.97 36.28 13.02
C THR A 154 9.67 35.73 11.78
N VAL A 155 10.39 36.60 11.08
CA VAL A 155 11.27 36.23 9.97
C VAL A 155 12.65 36.78 10.26
N SER A 156 13.61 35.90 10.48
CA SER A 156 14.99 36.26 10.81
C SER A 156 15.97 35.42 9.99
N ALA A 157 17.16 35.98 9.78
CA ALA A 157 18.29 35.26 9.23
C ALA A 157 19.53 35.65 10.04
N ASP A 158 20.35 34.66 10.41
CA ASP A 158 21.61 34.91 11.13
C ASP A 158 22.66 35.57 10.23
N GLY A 159 22.56 35.33 8.91
CA GLY A 159 23.36 35.97 7.88
C GLY A 159 22.62 37.15 7.24
N ILE A 160 22.14 36.97 6.01
CA ILE A 160 21.45 38.01 5.24
C ILE A 160 19.99 37.63 5.04
N LEU A 161 19.08 38.50 5.50
CA LEU A 161 17.68 38.48 5.10
C LEU A 161 17.50 39.42 3.90
N THR A 162 16.94 38.92 2.80
CA THR A 162 16.61 39.73 1.62
C THR A 162 15.11 39.70 1.38
N LEU A 163 14.46 40.87 1.46
CA LEU A 163 13.07 41.08 1.08
C LEU A 163 13.04 41.98 -0.16
N LYS A 164 12.41 41.52 -1.24
CA LYS A 164 12.33 42.24 -2.51
C LYS A 164 10.93 42.14 -3.08
N GLY A 165 10.42 43.25 -3.59
CA GLY A 165 9.17 43.35 -4.32
C GLY A 165 9.11 44.68 -5.06
N SER A 166 8.19 44.80 -6.02
CA SER A 166 7.89 46.10 -6.65
C SER A 166 7.41 47.12 -5.60
N MET A 167 6.69 46.64 -4.58
CA MET A 167 6.32 47.38 -3.38
C MET A 167 6.52 46.48 -2.16
N THR A 168 7.21 46.99 -1.15
CA THR A 168 7.36 46.34 0.16
C THR A 168 6.87 47.31 1.23
N MET A 169 5.78 46.95 1.91
CA MET A 169 5.18 47.77 2.97
C MET A 169 5.44 47.09 4.32
N ILE A 170 5.94 47.86 5.28
CA ILE A 170 6.08 47.49 6.69
C ILE A 170 5.31 48.55 7.46
N ASN A 171 4.26 48.16 8.17
CA ASN A 171 3.39 49.07 8.93
C ASN A 171 3.15 48.56 10.35
#